data_AF-A0A5S6QLI8-F1
#
_entry.id   AF-A0A5S6QLI8-F1
#
_cell.length_a   1.000
_cell.length_b   1.000
_cell.length_c   1.000
_cell.angle_alpha   90.00
_cell.angle_beta   90.00
_cell.angle_gamma   90.00
#
_symmetry.space_group_name_H-M   'P 1'
#
loop_
_entity.id
_entity.type
_entity.pdbx_description
1 polymer ?
#
loop_
_entity_poly.entity_id
_entity_poly.type
_entity_poly.pdbx_seq_one_letter_code
_entity_poly.pdbx_strand_id
1 'polypeptide(L)'
;MADLDKVVVNLSSATLNSVEKCFFSKGLNFVPTPKDPPILDVICSVEHSLSKVDPTKAAEIKGATSSSLAKRYKATPIINNLERKGLKGLGCNKELLITKADKGNVVVLLNRHDYLAKTNALLDTDIYRPLKSDPPTRHKARSLVRWNSSRD
;
A
#
# COMPACT_ATOMS: atom_id res chain seq x y z
N MET A 1 14.24 2.12 -25.58
CA MET A 1 12.93 1.84 -24.95
C MET A 1 13.16 0.80 -23.87
N ALA A 2 12.83 1.11 -22.62
CA ALA A 2 13.02 0.16 -21.52
C ALA A 2 12.21 -1.10 -21.80
N ASP A 3 12.84 -2.25 -21.60
CA ASP A 3 12.27 -3.58 -21.81
C ASP A 3 11.19 -3.83 -20.74
N LEU A 4 9.97 -3.33 -21.00
CA LEU A 4 8.86 -3.33 -20.05
C LEU A 4 8.50 -4.74 -19.60
N ASP A 5 8.73 -5.73 -20.46
CA ASP A 5 8.45 -7.15 -20.19
C ASP A 5 9.47 -7.76 -19.19
N LYS A 6 10.64 -7.14 -18.96
CA LYS A 6 11.54 -7.50 -17.85
C LYS A 6 11.06 -6.98 -16.50
N VAL A 7 10.34 -5.86 -16.48
CA VAL A 7 9.87 -5.22 -15.23
C VAL A 7 8.48 -5.71 -14.85
N VAL A 8 7.66 -6.05 -15.84
CA VAL A 8 6.28 -6.54 -15.66
C VAL A 8 6.16 -7.90 -16.33
N VAL A 9 6.19 -8.96 -15.52
CA VAL A 9 6.08 -10.33 -15.98
C VAL A 9 4.65 -10.81 -15.78
N ASN A 10 3.94 -11.08 -16.88
CA ASN A 10 2.59 -11.61 -16.83
C ASN A 10 2.59 -13.12 -17.08
N LEU A 11 2.31 -13.91 -16.04
CA LEU A 11 2.10 -15.36 -16.12
C LEU A 11 0.62 -15.73 -15.91
N SER A 12 -0.27 -14.74 -15.87
CA SER A 12 -1.71 -14.95 -15.77
C SER A 12 -2.34 -15.09 -17.16
N SER A 13 -3.59 -15.53 -17.21
CA SER A 13 -4.38 -15.54 -18.45
C SER A 13 -4.96 -14.17 -18.81
N ALA A 14 -4.85 -13.18 -17.91
CA ALA A 14 -5.39 -11.84 -18.14
C ALA A 14 -4.53 -11.05 -19.14
N THR A 15 -5.17 -10.33 -20.05
CA THR A 15 -4.49 -9.41 -20.97
C THR A 15 -4.32 -8.05 -20.29
N LEU A 16 -3.10 -7.51 -20.36
CA LEU A 16 -2.79 -6.19 -19.82
C LEU A 16 -2.77 -5.13 -20.93
N ASN A 17 -3.44 -4.03 -20.66
CA ASN A 17 -3.40 -2.86 -21.52
C ASN A 17 -2.03 -2.16 -21.45
N SER A 18 -1.66 -1.43 -22.51
CA SER A 18 -0.40 -0.66 -22.54
C SER A 18 -0.29 0.34 -21.36
N VAL A 19 -1.41 0.97 -20.98
CA VAL A 19 -1.48 1.89 -19.82
C VAL A 19 -1.20 1.15 -18.50
N GLU A 20 -1.71 -0.07 -18.35
CA GLU A 20 -1.52 -0.87 -17.14
C GLU A 20 -0.08 -1.37 -17.04
N LYS A 21 0.51 -1.81 -18.15
CA LYS A 21 1.94 -2.16 -18.20
C LYS A 21 2.83 -0.96 -17.84
N CYS A 22 2.50 0.23 -18.35
CA CYS A 22 3.21 1.46 -18.00
C CYS A 22 3.04 1.86 -16.52
N PHE A 23 1.87 1.59 -15.93
CA PHE A 23 1.67 1.79 -14.50
C PHE A 23 2.51 0.81 -13.67
N PHE A 24 2.47 -0.48 -14.00
CA PHE A 24 3.23 -1.50 -13.27
C PHE A 24 4.74 -1.37 -13.45
N SER A 25 5.23 -0.76 -14.53
CA SER A 25 6.66 -0.48 -14.70
C SER A 25 7.20 0.54 -13.70
N LYS A 26 6.33 1.34 -13.07
CA LYS A 26 6.69 2.19 -11.91
C LYS A 26 6.99 1.35 -10.65
N GLY A 27 6.53 0.10 -10.64
CA GLY A 27 6.73 -0.89 -9.57
C GLY A 27 5.73 -0.77 -8.42
N LEU A 28 5.65 -1.83 -7.61
CA LEU A 28 4.71 -1.90 -6.47
C LEU A 28 5.15 -1.07 -5.25
N ASN A 29 6.28 -0.38 -5.31
CA ASN A 29 6.67 0.65 -4.32
C ASN A 29 6.10 2.03 -4.67
N PHE A 30 5.51 2.18 -5.86
CA PHE A 30 4.93 3.43 -6.28
C PHE A 30 3.64 3.73 -5.50
N VAL A 31 3.55 4.92 -4.91
CA VAL A 31 2.39 5.37 -4.13
C VAL A 31 1.65 6.43 -4.93
N PRO A 32 0.47 6.12 -5.50
CA PRO A 32 -0.36 7.12 -6.17
C PRO A 32 -0.83 8.20 -5.21
N THR A 33 -0.81 9.45 -5.64
CA THR A 33 -1.40 10.56 -4.86
C THR A 33 -2.91 10.31 -4.67
N PRO A 34 -3.43 10.30 -3.43
CA PRO A 34 -4.86 10.25 -3.18
C PRO A 34 -5.54 11.49 -3.78
N LYS A 35 -6.80 11.36 -4.22
CA LYS A 35 -7.56 12.50 -4.76
C LYS A 35 -7.86 13.52 -3.66
N ASP A 36 -8.35 13.00 -2.54
CA ASP A 36 -8.80 13.79 -1.40
C ASP A 36 -7.98 13.32 -0.18
N PRO A 37 -6.85 13.98 0.12
CA PRO A 37 -6.12 13.69 1.34
C PRO A 37 -6.95 14.10 2.57
N PRO A 38 -6.98 13.31 3.66
CA PRO A 38 -7.78 13.59 4.86
C PRO A 38 -7.14 14.69 5.72
N ILE A 39 -7.06 15.90 5.18
CA ILE A 39 -6.37 17.03 5.82
C ILE A 39 -7.08 17.44 7.11
N LEU A 40 -8.42 17.43 7.11
CA LEU A 40 -9.20 17.76 8.29
C LEU A 40 -8.89 16.79 9.43
N ASP A 41 -8.83 15.49 9.16
CA ASP A 41 -8.51 14.49 10.19
C ASP A 41 -7.10 14.70 10.76
N VAL A 42 -6.13 15.05 9.91
CA VAL A 42 -4.77 15.36 10.35
C VAL A 42 -4.76 16.61 11.23
N ILE A 43 -5.44 17.69 10.82
CA ILE A 43 -5.53 18.92 11.61
C ILE A 43 -6.23 18.64 12.94
N CYS A 44 -7.41 18.02 12.93
CA CYS A 44 -8.15 17.64 14.13
C CYS A 44 -7.30 16.79 15.08
N SER A 45 -6.58 15.80 14.55
CA SER A 45 -5.68 14.95 15.35
C SER A 45 -4.56 15.75 16.01
N VAL A 46 -3.96 16.70 15.28
CA VAL A 46 -2.90 17.58 15.82
C VAL A 46 -3.48 18.52 16.88
N GLU A 47 -4.62 19.14 16.61
CA GLU A 47 -5.28 20.06 17.55
C GLU A 47 -5.72 19.35 18.83
N HIS A 48 -6.26 18.14 18.70
CA HIS A 48 -6.62 17.31 19.85
C HIS A 48 -5.39 16.97 20.71
N SER A 49 -4.28 16.58 20.06
CA SER A 49 -3.02 16.25 20.74
C SER A 49 -2.41 17.47 21.45
N LEU A 50 -2.68 18.68 20.97
CA LEU A 50 -2.17 19.93 21.54
C LEU A 50 -3.10 20.56 22.59
N SER A 51 -4.24 19.94 22.90
CA SER A 51 -5.23 20.49 23.86
C SER A 51 -4.69 20.72 25.28
N LYS A 52 -3.66 19.97 25.68
CA LYS A 52 -3.03 20.04 27.02
C LYS A 52 -1.69 20.79 27.03
N VAL A 53 -1.27 21.36 25.91
CA VAL A 53 0.00 22.08 25.76
C VAL A 53 -0.22 23.57 25.99
N ASP A 54 0.85 24.27 26.40
CA ASP A 54 0.86 25.72 26.48
C ASP A 54 0.29 26.38 25.21
N PRO A 55 -0.65 27.35 25.34
CA PRO A 55 -1.38 27.90 24.21
C PRO A 55 -0.48 28.60 23.18
N THR A 56 0.64 29.20 23.60
CA THR A 56 1.57 29.89 22.71
C THR A 56 2.32 28.90 21.82
N LYS A 57 2.84 27.81 22.42
CA LYS A 57 3.51 26.73 21.66
C LYS A 57 2.52 25.96 20.79
N ALA A 58 1.30 25.74 21.29
CA ALA A 58 0.25 25.09 20.52
C ALA A 58 -0.13 25.91 19.27
N ALA A 59 -0.25 27.23 19.39
CA ALA A 59 -0.54 28.11 18.26
C ALA A 59 0.57 28.07 17.19
N GLU A 60 1.82 28.07 17.60
CA GLU A 60 2.97 27.95 16.69
C GLU A 60 2.95 26.63 15.89
N ILE A 61 2.75 25.50 16.57
CA ILE A 61 2.69 24.18 15.93
C ILE A 61 1.48 24.08 14.99
N LYS A 62 0.31 24.59 15.41
CA LYS A 62 -0.89 24.65 14.55
C LYS A 62 -0.62 25.46 13.29
N GLY A 63 -0.03 26.65 13.42
CA GLY A 63 0.32 27.51 12.29
C GLY A 63 1.34 26.86 11.33
N ALA A 64 2.38 26.23 11.88
CA ALA A 64 3.38 25.49 11.09
C ALA A 64 2.76 24.28 10.35
N THR A 65 1.84 23.56 11.00
CA THR A 65 1.14 22.41 10.42
C THR A 65 0.20 22.85 9.30
N SER A 66 -0.67 23.83 9.56
CA SER A 66 -1.60 24.38 8.57
C SER A 66 -0.89 24.95 7.35
N SER A 67 0.20 25.70 7.54
CA SER A 67 0.98 26.25 6.43
C SER A 67 1.69 25.17 5.59
N SER A 68 2.20 24.11 6.24
CA SER A 68 2.82 22.96 5.56
C SER A 68 1.80 22.16 4.75
N LEU A 69 0.61 21.92 5.32
CA LEU A 69 -0.48 21.20 4.66
C LEU A 69 -1.06 22.01 3.50
N ALA A 70 -1.27 23.32 3.67
CA ALA A 70 -1.77 24.20 2.61
C ALA A 70 -0.86 24.23 1.38
N LYS A 71 0.48 24.20 1.58
CA LYS A 71 1.46 24.11 0.48
C LYS A 71 1.38 22.78 -0.28
N ARG A 72 1.17 21.67 0.44
CA ARG A 72 1.16 20.31 -0.15
C ARG A 72 -0.20 19.90 -0.70
N TYR A 73 -1.29 20.55 -0.30
CA TYR A 73 -2.64 20.27 -0.77
C TYR A 73 -2.80 20.45 -2.29
N LYS A 74 -2.03 21.35 -2.89
CA LYS A 74 -2.05 21.60 -4.34
C LYS A 74 -1.17 20.63 -5.15
N ALA A 75 -0.74 19.51 -4.57
CA ALA A 75 0.11 18.55 -5.28
C ALA A 75 -0.60 18.02 -6.52
N THR A 76 0.08 18.08 -7.66
CA THR A 76 -0.43 17.52 -8.91
C THR A 76 -0.51 15.99 -8.79
N PRO A 77 -1.58 15.37 -9.33
CA PRO A 77 -1.71 13.93 -9.30
C PRO A 77 -0.59 13.30 -10.15
N ILE A 78 0.18 12.39 -9.54
CA ILE A 78 1.30 11.70 -10.22
C ILE A 78 0.78 10.68 -11.25
N ILE A 79 -0.50 10.28 -11.16
CA ILE A 79 -1.16 9.36 -12.11
C ILE A 79 -2.29 10.04 -12.86
N ASN A 80 -2.48 9.64 -14.12
CA ASN A 80 -3.58 10.13 -14.95
C ASN A 80 -4.89 9.37 -14.66
N ASN A 81 -6.01 9.89 -15.19
CA ASN A 81 -7.33 9.28 -14.99
C ASN A 81 -7.47 7.89 -15.62
N LEU A 82 -6.77 7.62 -16.73
CA LEU A 82 -6.80 6.32 -17.41
C LEU A 82 -6.08 5.24 -16.59
N GLU A 83 -4.90 5.54 -16.06
CA GLU A 83 -4.15 4.68 -15.14
C GLU A 83 -4.98 4.37 -13.89
N ARG A 84 -5.65 5.38 -13.33
CA ARG A 84 -6.52 5.18 -12.16
C ARG A 84 -7.71 4.27 -12.48
N LYS A 85 -8.32 4.42 -13.65
CA LYS A 85 -9.43 3.57 -14.11
C LYS A 85 -8.96 2.14 -14.37
N GLY A 86 -7.81 1.97 -15.01
CA GLY A 86 -7.17 0.67 -15.23
C GLY A 86 -6.86 -0.03 -13.90
N LEU A 87 -6.25 0.67 -12.95
CA LEU A 87 -5.97 0.13 -11.61
C LEU A 87 -7.24 -0.29 -10.87
N LYS A 88 -8.30 0.52 -10.94
CA LYS A 88 -9.60 0.17 -10.34
C LYS A 88 -10.20 -1.08 -11.00
N GLY A 89 -10.11 -1.18 -12.34
CA GLY A 89 -10.57 -2.35 -13.08
C GLY A 89 -9.82 -3.63 -12.68
N LEU A 90 -8.49 -3.55 -12.61
CA LEU A 90 -7.64 -4.67 -12.18
C LEU A 90 -7.91 -5.05 -10.72
N GLY A 91 -8.13 -4.07 -9.84
CA GLY A 91 -8.47 -4.30 -8.44
C GLY A 91 -9.83 -5.00 -8.23
N CYS A 92 -10.74 -4.92 -9.20
CA CYS A 92 -12.00 -5.67 -9.16
C CYS A 92 -11.82 -7.15 -9.56
N ASN A 93 -10.75 -7.49 -10.29
CA ASN A 93 -10.49 -8.86 -10.70
C ASN A 93 -9.83 -9.65 -9.56
N LYS A 94 -10.64 -10.40 -8.81
CA LYS A 94 -10.17 -11.21 -7.68
C LYS A 94 -9.37 -12.45 -8.11
N GLU A 95 -9.51 -12.89 -9.36
CA GLU A 95 -8.77 -14.02 -9.92
C GLU A 95 -7.34 -13.65 -10.32
N LEU A 96 -7.04 -12.36 -10.41
CA LEU A 96 -5.71 -11.85 -10.71
C LEU A 96 -4.94 -11.55 -9.42
N LEU A 97 -3.81 -12.24 -9.24
CA LEU A 97 -2.88 -11.98 -8.16
C LEU A 97 -1.72 -11.12 -8.68
N ILE A 98 -1.51 -9.96 -8.06
CA ILE A 98 -0.40 -9.06 -8.37
C ILE A 98 0.58 -9.11 -7.20
N THR A 99 1.82 -9.54 -7.44
CA THR A 99 2.85 -9.69 -6.41
C THR A 99 4.19 -9.10 -6.85
N LYS A 100 5.09 -8.88 -5.88
CA LYS A 100 6.50 -8.57 -6.16
C LYS A 100 7.26 -9.88 -6.43
N ALA A 101 8.22 -9.83 -7.34
CA ALA A 101 9.20 -10.89 -7.45
C ALA A 101 10.11 -10.91 -6.20
N ASP A 102 10.75 -12.06 -5.95
CA ASP A 102 11.75 -12.21 -4.89
C ASP A 102 12.94 -11.25 -5.06
N LYS A 103 13.32 -10.96 -6.32
CA LYS A 103 14.45 -10.10 -6.65
C LYS A 103 14.02 -8.90 -7.50
N GLY A 104 14.52 -7.73 -7.13
CA GLY A 104 14.33 -6.48 -7.86
C GLY A 104 12.93 -5.88 -7.70
N ASN A 105 12.68 -4.78 -8.42
CA ASN A 105 11.38 -4.11 -8.46
C ASN A 105 10.52 -4.64 -9.62
N VAL A 106 10.43 -5.98 -9.74
CA VAL A 106 9.67 -6.66 -10.80
C VAL A 106 8.27 -6.97 -10.28
N VAL A 107 7.26 -6.66 -11.08
CA VAL A 107 5.86 -6.97 -10.81
C VAL A 107 5.50 -8.25 -11.53
N VAL A 108 4.96 -9.23 -10.80
CA VAL A 108 4.53 -10.51 -11.34
C VAL A 108 3.02 -10.63 -11.22
N LEU A 109 2.36 -10.96 -12.33
CA LEU A 109 0.92 -11.22 -12.38
C LEU A 109 0.67 -12.71 -12.56
N LEU A 110 -0.18 -13.27 -11.71
CA LEU A 110 -0.47 -14.70 -11.62
C LEU A 110 -1.97 -14.93 -11.58
N ASN A 111 -2.43 -16.09 -12.06
CA ASN A 111 -3.77 -16.56 -11.74
C ASN A 111 -3.80 -16.97 -10.26
N ARG A 112 -4.79 -16.47 -9.52
CA ARG A 112 -4.94 -16.74 -8.08
C ARG A 112 -5.14 -18.23 -7.82
N HIS A 113 -5.97 -18.88 -8.63
CA HIS A 113 -6.24 -20.31 -8.49
C HIS A 113 -4.96 -21.14 -8.63
N ASP A 114 -4.20 -20.94 -9.71
CA ASP A 114 -2.95 -21.67 -9.98
C ASP A 114 -1.90 -21.42 -8.90
N TYR A 115 -1.82 -20.17 -8.41
CA TYR A 115 -0.93 -19.82 -7.31
C TYR A 115 -1.30 -20.60 -6.04
N LEU A 116 -2.58 -20.61 -5.66
CA LEU A 116 -3.04 -21.33 -4.47
C LEU A 116 -2.85 -22.84 -4.60
N ALA A 117 -3.17 -23.42 -5.76
CA ALA A 117 -2.98 -24.84 -6.02
C ALA A 117 -1.51 -25.25 -5.85
N LYS A 118 -0.58 -24.51 -6.48
CA LYS A 118 0.86 -24.77 -6.36
C LYS A 118 1.39 -24.55 -4.94
N THR A 119 0.91 -23.50 -4.27
CA THR A 119 1.31 -23.20 -2.88
C THR A 119 0.85 -24.30 -1.94
N ASN A 120 -0.39 -24.77 -2.08
CA ASN A 120 -0.92 -25.86 -1.26
C ASN A 120 -0.20 -27.18 -1.53
N ALA A 121 0.07 -27.51 -2.79
CA ALA A 121 0.87 -28.69 -3.14
C ALA A 121 2.29 -28.63 -2.57
N LEU A 122 2.90 -27.45 -2.53
CA LEU A 122 4.21 -27.24 -1.89
C LEU A 122 4.15 -27.42 -0.37
N LEU A 123 3.08 -26.91 0.27
CA LEU A 123 2.88 -27.00 1.72
C LEU A 123 2.51 -28.41 2.21
N ASP A 124 1.95 -29.25 1.33
CA ASP A 124 1.60 -30.65 1.62
C ASP A 124 2.81 -31.61 1.59
N THR A 125 4.02 -31.06 1.39
CA THR A 125 5.26 -31.83 1.47
C THR A 125 5.70 -32.04 2.92
N ASP A 126 6.42 -33.14 3.17
CA ASP A 126 6.93 -33.54 4.50
C ASP A 126 7.92 -32.51 5.13
N ILE A 127 8.31 -31.49 4.36
CA ILE A 127 9.20 -30.42 4.80
C ILE A 127 8.47 -29.39 5.68
N TYR A 128 7.15 -29.24 5.50
CA TYR A 128 6.35 -28.26 6.23
C TYR A 128 5.45 -28.93 7.28
N ARG A 129 5.27 -28.26 8.42
CA ARG A 129 4.36 -28.70 9.48
C ARG A 129 3.42 -27.57 9.90
N PRO A 130 2.14 -27.85 10.17
CA PRO A 130 1.21 -26.87 10.70
C PRO A 130 1.69 -26.31 12.04
N LEU A 131 1.57 -25.00 12.23
CA LEU A 131 1.84 -24.35 13.51
C LEU A 131 0.62 -24.53 14.43
N LYS A 132 0.86 -24.95 15.68
CA LYS A 132 -0.20 -25.19 16.69
C LYS A 132 -0.88 -23.91 17.18
N SER A 133 -0.17 -22.79 17.16
CA SER A 133 -0.73 -21.45 17.36
C SER A 133 0.07 -20.46 16.52
N ASP A 134 -0.49 -19.27 16.28
CA ASP A 134 0.29 -18.15 15.74
C ASP A 134 1.47 -17.92 16.71
N PRO A 135 2.73 -18.06 16.27
CA PRO A 135 3.86 -17.75 17.12
C PRO A 135 3.72 -16.28 17.52
N PRO A 136 3.73 -15.93 18.83
CA PRO A 136 3.65 -14.55 19.24
C PRO A 136 4.83 -13.86 18.60
N THR A 137 4.55 -13.03 17.59
CA THR A 137 5.58 -12.38 16.83
C THR A 137 6.37 -11.58 17.86
N ARG A 138 7.64 -11.93 18.10
CA ARG A 138 8.51 -11.23 19.06
C ARG A 138 8.68 -9.74 18.72
N HIS A 139 8.12 -9.31 17.58
CA HIS A 139 8.01 -7.93 17.10
C HIS A 139 6.62 -7.27 17.25
N LYS A 140 5.54 -8.01 17.59
CA LYS A 140 4.19 -7.44 17.80
C LYS A 140 3.95 -6.90 19.21
N ALA A 141 4.68 -7.37 20.22
CA ALA A 141 4.48 -6.93 21.61
C ALA A 141 4.85 -5.46 21.88
N ARG A 142 5.73 -4.85 21.06
CA ARG A 142 6.05 -3.41 21.18
C ARG A 142 5.14 -2.50 20.35
N SER A 143 4.45 -3.03 19.34
CA SER A 143 3.61 -2.21 18.45
C SER A 143 2.11 -2.28 18.79
N LEU A 144 1.61 -3.39 19.36
CA LEU A 144 0.19 -3.49 19.73
C LEU A 144 -0.16 -2.84 21.08
N VAL A 145 0.75 -2.83 22.06
CA VAL A 145 0.46 -2.19 23.36
C VAL A 145 0.26 -0.67 23.22
N ARG A 146 0.89 -0.05 22.21
CA ARG A 146 0.74 1.37 21.93
C ARG A 146 -0.54 1.74 21.17
N TRP A 147 -1.27 0.75 20.62
CA TRP A 147 -2.49 1.00 19.84
C TRP A 147 -3.78 0.93 20.68
N ASN A 148 -3.78 0.16 21.77
CA ASN A 148 -4.96 -0.01 22.64
C ASN A 148 -5.04 0.99 23.81
N SER A 149 -4.04 1.85 24.01
CA SER A 149 -4.06 2.87 25.08
C SER A 149 -4.54 4.26 24.60
N SER A 150 -5.08 4.36 23.38
CA SER A 150 -5.64 5.60 22.81
C SER A 150 -7.10 5.47 22.37
N ARG A 151 -7.81 4.48 22.89
CA ARG A 151 -9.28 4.41 22.86
C ARG A 151 -9.78 4.09 24.25
N ASP A 152 -9.64 5.07 25.13
CA ASP A 152 -10.52 5.36 26.27
C ASP A 152 -10.37 6.86 26.58
#